data_AF-A0A1W9MUY7-F1
#
_entry.id   AF-A0A1W9MUY7-F1
#
_cell.length_a   1.000
_cell.length_b   1.000
_cell.length_c   1.000
_cell.angle_alpha   90.00
_cell.angle_beta   90.00
_cell.angle_gamma   90.00
#
_symmetry.space_group_name_H-M   'P 1'
#
loop_
_entity.id
_entity.type
_entity.pdbx_description
1 polymer ?
#
loop_
_entity_poly.entity_id
_entity_poly.type
_entity_poly.pdbx_seq_one_letter_code
_entity_poly.pdbx_strand_id
1 'polypeptide(L)'
;FIFPLLITFIVTQRWMEEKFEKVADKLKEESDDRIRRLKKEYDTTTLEKTIRDGTRTLIKNALDYFKIENIKNEIGASAAIQNLQLDKYGQIIELLADFSMILPDVKENKEIVEEEITHQITIYEIDEKPFSTFLQRIMDKYVITVDKKIKEKTELDSVENMKICPQCAEKVLPKAKVCKHCGYSFETLNTVNPHKNIPLEHLEKGKQLYSVGEYQRALEEFTIAIELKSDYAMAYYARSLVNSKLNKAGEAEVDLKEAAYLGHKKAQELLNAKGSQ
;
A
#
# COMPACT_ATOMS: atom_id res chain seq x y z
N PHE A 1 -32.08 3.79 56.68
CA PHE A 1 -31.68 4.97 55.89
C PHE A 1 -30.25 4.93 55.33
N ILE A 2 -29.34 4.06 55.80
CA ILE A 2 -27.92 4.04 55.36
C ILE A 2 -27.72 3.25 54.05
N PHE A 3 -28.49 2.18 53.82
CA PHE A 3 -28.37 1.30 52.65
C PHE A 3 -28.59 1.98 51.28
N PRO A 4 -29.59 2.86 51.08
CA PRO A 4 -29.82 3.53 49.80
C PRO A 4 -28.70 4.51 49.43
N LEU A 5 -28.15 5.22 50.42
CA LEU A 5 -27.05 6.18 50.23
C LEU A 5 -25.76 5.49 49.79
N LEU A 6 -25.51 4.29 50.30
CA LEU A 6 -24.33 3.49 49.99
C LEU A 6 -24.40 2.94 48.56
N ILE A 7 -25.59 2.52 48.10
CA ILE A 7 -25.84 2.11 46.72
C ILE A 7 -25.68 3.30 45.77
N THR A 8 -26.24 4.47 46.08
CA THR A 8 -26.05 5.66 45.25
C THR A 8 -24.59 6.08 45.18
N PHE A 9 -23.85 5.99 46.29
CA PHE A 9 -22.42 6.28 46.33
C PHE A 9 -21.62 5.33 45.41
N ILE A 10 -21.85 4.02 45.53
CA ILE A 10 -21.20 3.00 44.68
C ILE A 10 -21.52 3.23 43.20
N VAL A 11 -22.79 3.51 42.86
CA VAL A 11 -23.19 3.79 41.47
C VAL A 11 -22.53 5.06 40.94
N THR A 12 -22.47 6.13 41.75
CA THR A 12 -21.79 7.37 41.35
C THR A 12 -20.27 7.18 41.21
N GLN A 13 -19.64 6.41 42.11
CA GLN A 13 -18.21 6.13 42.05
C GLN A 13 -17.88 5.31 40.80
N ARG A 14 -18.65 4.26 40.51
CA ARG A 14 -18.44 3.43 39.30
C ARG A 14 -18.68 4.22 38.01
N TRP A 15 -19.70 5.08 38.00
CA TRP A 15 -19.96 5.96 36.86
C TRP A 15 -18.83 6.98 36.64
N MET A 16 -18.26 7.51 37.73
CA MET A 16 -17.10 8.40 37.67
C MET A 16 -15.87 7.65 37.17
N GLU A 17 -15.58 6.45 37.68
CA GLU A 17 -14.47 5.59 37.22
C GLU A 17 -14.59 5.27 35.72
N GLU A 18 -15.74 4.82 35.25
CA GLU A 18 -15.98 4.56 33.82
C GLU A 18 -15.79 5.82 32.95
N LYS A 19 -16.13 7.00 33.48
CA LYS A 19 -15.95 8.27 32.77
C LYS A 19 -14.48 8.68 32.73
N PHE A 20 -13.73 8.47 33.82
CA PHE A 20 -12.30 8.73 33.87
C PHE A 20 -11.51 7.78 32.98
N GLU A 21 -11.85 6.49 32.96
CA GLU A 21 -11.23 5.50 32.05
C GLU A 21 -11.44 5.89 30.59
N LYS A 22 -12.66 6.26 30.19
CA LYS A 22 -12.94 6.72 28.82
C LYS A 22 -12.13 7.95 28.41
N VAL A 23 -11.92 8.88 29.34
CA VAL A 23 -11.10 10.08 29.08
C VAL A 23 -9.61 9.70 28.99
N ALA A 24 -9.15 8.80 29.87
CA ALA A 24 -7.78 8.30 29.85
C ALA A 24 -7.45 7.53 28.57
N ASP A 25 -8.35 6.65 28.13
CA ASP A 25 -8.20 5.87 26.90
C ASP A 25 -8.18 6.79 25.67
N LYS A 26 -9.07 7.78 25.63
CA LYS A 26 -9.08 8.77 24.54
C LYS A 26 -7.78 9.59 24.48
N LEU A 27 -7.29 10.05 25.64
CA LEU A 27 -6.01 10.77 25.72
C LEU A 27 -4.83 9.90 25.30
N LYS A 28 -4.85 8.62 25.67
CA LYS A 28 -3.84 7.65 25.29
C LYS A 28 -3.83 7.42 23.77
N GLU A 29 -5.00 7.20 23.17
CA GLU A 29 -5.16 7.03 21.72
C GLU A 29 -4.68 8.28 20.95
N GLU A 30 -5.05 9.49 21.39
CA GLU A 30 -4.57 10.74 20.80
C GLU A 30 -3.04 10.91 20.93
N SER A 31 -2.46 10.47 22.05
CA SER A 31 -1.01 10.52 22.27
C SER A 31 -0.26 9.51 21.40
N ASP A 32 -0.78 8.29 21.26
CA ASP A 32 -0.19 7.24 20.43
C ASP A 32 -0.25 7.62 18.94
N ASP A 33 -1.34 8.22 18.49
CA ASP A 33 -1.47 8.79 17.14
C ASP A 33 -0.48 9.92 16.89
N ARG A 34 -0.29 10.80 17.88
CA ARG A 34 0.68 11.88 17.78
C ARG A 34 2.11 11.34 17.71
N ILE A 35 2.45 10.33 18.53
CA ILE A 35 3.75 9.66 18.51
C ILE A 35 3.96 8.96 17.17
N ARG A 36 2.94 8.29 16.61
CA ARG A 36 3.01 7.65 15.28
C ARG A 36 3.28 8.66 14.17
N ARG A 37 2.58 9.80 14.16
CA ARG A 37 2.81 10.88 13.19
C ARG A 37 4.22 11.45 13.31
N LEU A 38 4.66 11.75 14.53
CA LEU A 38 6.00 12.28 14.79
C LEU A 38 7.11 11.30 14.42
N LYS A 39 6.94 9.99 14.65
CA LYS A 39 7.89 8.97 14.19
C LYS A 39 7.97 8.93 12.67
N LYS A 40 6.83 8.95 11.98
CA LYS A 40 6.79 8.98 10.51
C LYS A 40 7.50 10.22 9.95
N GLU A 41 7.27 11.39 10.53
CA GLU A 41 7.87 12.66 10.11
C GLU A 41 9.37 12.76 10.49
N TYR A 42 9.77 12.17 11.61
CA TYR A 42 11.16 12.05 12.04
C TYR A 42 11.96 11.10 11.14
N ASP A 43 11.34 9.98 10.75
CA ASP A 43 11.93 9.00 9.86
C ASP A 43 12.11 9.58 8.45
N THR A 44 11.13 10.34 7.91
CA THR A 44 11.28 11.00 6.60
C THR A 44 12.35 12.09 6.61
N THR A 45 12.39 12.94 7.63
CA THR A 45 13.40 14.03 7.72
C THR A 45 14.83 13.50 7.90
N THR A 46 15.02 12.44 8.67
CA THR A 46 16.33 11.77 8.81
C THR A 46 16.75 11.09 7.52
N LEU A 47 15.79 10.53 6.78
CA LEU A 47 16.01 9.83 5.52
C LEU A 47 16.38 10.80 4.39
N GLU A 48 15.62 11.87 4.20
CA GLU A 48 15.91 12.96 3.27
C GLU A 48 17.32 13.50 3.49
N LYS A 49 17.68 13.75 4.77
CA LYS A 49 19.02 14.21 5.13
C LYS A 49 20.10 13.21 4.71
N THR A 50 19.88 11.92 4.94
CA THR A 50 20.83 10.87 4.57
C THR A 50 21.04 10.79 3.05
N ILE A 51 19.95 10.89 2.27
CA ILE A 51 20.02 10.93 0.80
C ILE A 51 20.78 12.16 0.32
N ARG A 52 20.49 13.35 0.87
CA ARG A 52 21.18 14.59 0.54
C ARG A 52 22.68 14.51 0.88
N ASP A 53 23.03 14.04 2.07
CA ASP A 53 24.43 13.92 2.51
C ASP A 53 25.21 12.90 1.66
N GLY A 54 24.58 11.77 1.31
CA GLY A 54 25.14 10.79 0.37
C GLY A 54 25.37 11.39 -1.01
N THR A 55 24.37 12.06 -1.57
CA THR A 55 24.45 12.72 -2.88
C THR A 55 25.57 13.76 -2.93
N ARG A 56 25.67 14.63 -1.92
CA ARG A 56 26.77 15.60 -1.79
C ARG A 56 28.13 14.93 -1.78
N THR A 57 28.27 13.82 -1.05
CA THR A 57 29.52 13.07 -0.98
C THR A 57 29.92 12.52 -2.35
N LEU A 58 28.95 11.98 -3.10
CA LEU A 58 29.19 11.46 -4.45
C LEU A 58 29.56 12.57 -5.45
N ILE A 59 28.86 13.70 -5.39
CA ILE A 59 29.17 14.88 -6.21
C ILE A 59 30.56 15.43 -5.87
N LYS A 60 30.93 15.47 -4.58
CA LYS A 60 32.26 15.89 -4.17
C LYS A 60 33.35 14.94 -4.67
N ASN A 61 33.13 13.63 -4.60
CA ASN A 61 34.06 12.66 -5.17
C ASN A 61 34.18 12.83 -6.70
N ALA A 62 33.08 13.17 -7.37
CA ALA A 62 33.08 13.50 -8.79
C ALA A 62 33.85 14.79 -9.09
N LEU A 63 33.74 15.82 -8.24
CA LEU A 63 34.51 17.06 -8.32
C LEU A 63 36.01 16.81 -8.17
N ASP A 64 36.43 16.05 -7.16
CA ASP A 64 37.84 15.71 -6.94
C ASP A 64 38.42 15.02 -8.18
N TYR A 65 37.61 14.20 -8.82
CA TYR A 65 37.96 13.55 -10.07
C TYR A 65 37.97 14.50 -11.30
N PHE A 66 37.00 15.40 -11.44
CA PHE A 66 36.99 16.43 -12.48
C PHE A 66 38.19 17.40 -12.35
N LYS A 67 38.59 17.72 -11.13
CA LYS A 67 39.79 18.53 -10.85
C LYS A 67 41.06 17.81 -11.34
N ILE A 68 41.14 16.49 -11.20
CA ILE A 68 42.22 15.68 -11.78
C ILE A 68 42.18 15.70 -13.32
N GLU A 69 40.99 15.76 -13.94
CA GLU A 69 40.84 15.88 -15.39
C GLU A 69 41.30 17.26 -15.92
N ASN A 70 40.97 18.35 -15.21
CA ASN A 70 41.50 19.69 -15.53
C ASN A 70 43.02 19.77 -15.39
N ILE A 71 43.62 19.11 -14.38
CA ILE A 71 45.08 18.96 -14.25
C ILE A 71 45.68 18.19 -15.45
N LYS A 72 44.90 17.35 -16.14
CA LYS A 72 45.33 16.61 -17.34
C LYS A 72 45.14 17.35 -18.65
N ASN A 73 44.36 18.42 -18.71
CA ASN A 73 44.44 19.32 -19.88
C ASN A 73 45.85 19.96 -20.00
N GLU A 74 46.70 19.82 -18.97
CA GLU A 74 48.14 20.12 -18.98
C GLU A 74 49.04 18.90 -19.31
N ILE A 75 48.51 17.66 -19.35
CA ILE A 75 49.27 16.40 -19.56
C ILE A 75 48.58 15.53 -20.64
N GLY A 76 49.22 15.42 -21.80
CA GLY A 76 48.67 14.91 -23.08
C GLY A 76 47.69 13.72 -23.08
N ALA A 77 46.73 13.80 -24.01
CA ALA A 77 45.60 12.89 -24.20
C ALA A 77 46.00 11.48 -24.70
N SER A 78 46.00 10.49 -23.81
CA SER A 78 45.99 9.07 -24.19
C SER A 78 44.56 8.52 -24.19
N ALA A 79 44.17 7.80 -25.24
CA ALA A 79 42.85 7.17 -25.35
C ALA A 79 42.54 6.19 -24.19
N ALA A 80 43.56 5.56 -23.61
CA ALA A 80 43.40 4.69 -22.44
C ALA A 80 42.98 5.47 -21.19
N ILE A 81 43.48 6.71 -21.05
CA ILE A 81 43.08 7.60 -19.96
C ILE A 81 41.62 8.01 -20.17
N GLN A 82 41.23 8.43 -21.38
CA GLN A 82 39.85 8.83 -21.69
C GLN A 82 38.83 7.71 -21.47
N ASN A 83 39.16 6.46 -21.82
CA ASN A 83 38.29 5.30 -21.61
C ASN A 83 38.12 4.93 -20.13
N LEU A 84 39.22 4.90 -19.37
CA LEU A 84 39.17 4.71 -17.92
C LEU A 84 38.34 5.82 -17.25
N GLN A 85 38.34 7.01 -17.86
CA GLN A 85 37.60 8.13 -17.36
C GLN A 85 36.09 8.04 -17.60
N LEU A 86 35.68 7.65 -18.81
CA LEU A 86 34.29 7.34 -19.16
C LEU A 86 33.67 6.26 -18.25
N ASP A 87 34.47 5.28 -17.83
CA ASP A 87 34.03 4.22 -16.92
C ASP A 87 33.70 4.75 -15.52
N LYS A 88 34.57 5.60 -14.95
CA LYS A 88 34.31 6.25 -13.65
C LYS A 88 33.12 7.22 -13.70
N TYR A 89 32.92 7.90 -14.82
CA TYR A 89 31.71 8.73 -15.04
C TYR A 89 30.44 7.88 -15.03
N GLY A 90 30.47 6.71 -15.68
CA GLY A 90 29.37 5.75 -15.63
C GLY A 90 29.08 5.29 -14.21
N GLN A 91 30.11 4.97 -13.43
CA GLN A 91 29.97 4.50 -12.04
C GLN A 91 29.27 5.52 -11.14
N ILE A 92 29.57 6.83 -11.27
CA ILE A 92 28.91 7.87 -10.48
C ILE A 92 27.42 7.96 -10.81
N ILE A 93 27.07 7.91 -12.10
CA ILE A 93 25.69 7.96 -12.56
C ILE A 93 24.92 6.73 -12.05
N GLU A 94 25.49 5.55 -12.19
CA GLU A 94 24.89 4.30 -11.70
C GLU A 94 24.69 4.33 -10.19
N LEU A 95 25.66 4.82 -9.42
CA LEU A 95 25.55 4.89 -7.97
C LEU A 95 24.46 5.88 -7.53
N LEU A 96 24.38 7.06 -8.15
CA LEU A 96 23.29 8.02 -7.90
C LEU A 96 21.92 7.42 -8.26
N ALA A 97 21.85 6.70 -9.38
CA ALA A 97 20.64 6.01 -9.80
C ALA A 97 20.25 4.92 -8.79
N ASP A 98 21.20 4.12 -8.33
CA ASP A 98 20.98 3.09 -7.31
C ASP A 98 20.48 3.70 -6.00
N PHE A 99 21.09 4.79 -5.53
CA PHE A 99 20.62 5.53 -4.36
C PHE A 99 19.14 5.93 -4.45
N SER A 100 18.69 6.32 -5.65
CA SER A 100 17.29 6.68 -5.90
C SER A 100 16.34 5.47 -5.85
N MET A 101 16.87 4.26 -6.09
CA MET A 101 16.13 3.00 -6.10
C MET A 101 16.09 2.28 -4.76
N ILE A 102 16.93 2.66 -3.78
CA ILE A 102 17.09 1.94 -2.49
C ILE A 102 15.79 1.90 -1.69
N LEU A 103 14.97 2.96 -1.76
CA LEU A 103 13.85 3.15 -0.85
C LEU A 103 12.49 3.01 -1.56
N PRO A 104 11.41 2.70 -0.81
CA PRO A 104 10.11 2.36 -1.40
C PRO A 104 9.46 3.49 -2.21
N ASP A 105 9.61 4.76 -1.81
CA ASP A 105 9.15 5.89 -2.62
C ASP A 105 10.23 6.37 -3.59
N VAL A 106 10.38 5.63 -4.69
CA VAL A 106 11.41 5.91 -5.71
C VAL A 106 11.24 7.29 -6.35
N LYS A 107 10.00 7.81 -6.41
CA LYS A 107 9.73 9.10 -7.02
C LYS A 107 10.20 10.24 -6.12
N GLU A 108 9.87 10.17 -4.83
CA GLU A 108 10.33 11.14 -3.83
C GLU A 108 11.86 11.16 -3.74
N ASN A 109 12.53 10.00 -3.74
CA ASN A 109 13.99 9.96 -3.73
C ASN A 109 14.62 10.58 -4.97
N LYS A 110 14.04 10.33 -6.15
CA LYS A 110 14.48 10.92 -7.42
C LYS A 110 14.41 12.45 -7.33
N GLU A 111 13.28 12.99 -6.86
CA GLU A 111 13.09 14.44 -6.69
C GLU A 111 14.15 15.04 -5.73
N ILE A 112 14.47 14.38 -4.61
CA ILE A 112 15.51 14.84 -3.67
C ILE A 112 16.89 14.89 -4.33
N VAL A 113 17.26 13.88 -5.10
CA VAL A 113 18.56 13.83 -5.79
C VAL A 113 18.64 14.89 -6.88
N GLU A 114 17.56 15.09 -7.65
CA GLU A 114 17.47 16.14 -8.67
C GLU A 114 17.57 17.54 -8.07
N GLU A 115 16.88 17.81 -6.97
CA GLU A 115 16.98 19.09 -6.26
C GLU A 115 18.41 19.36 -5.80
N GLU A 116 19.09 18.37 -5.21
CA GLU A 116 20.44 18.54 -4.71
C GLU A 116 21.45 18.74 -5.86
N ILE A 117 21.39 17.96 -6.94
CA ILE A 117 22.28 18.17 -8.11
C ILE A 117 22.02 19.55 -8.72
N THR A 118 20.76 19.96 -8.84
CA THR A 118 20.40 21.30 -9.34
C THR A 118 20.97 22.39 -8.45
N HIS A 119 20.86 22.23 -7.13
CA HIS A 119 21.45 23.15 -6.17
C HIS A 119 22.97 23.25 -6.35
N GLN A 120 23.68 22.12 -6.50
CA GLN A 120 25.11 22.13 -6.75
C GLN A 120 25.46 22.81 -8.09
N ILE A 121 24.71 22.55 -9.17
CA ILE A 121 24.88 23.26 -10.45
C ILE A 121 24.82 24.77 -10.24
N THR A 122 23.81 25.26 -9.49
CA THR A 122 23.64 26.70 -9.25
C THR A 122 24.80 27.31 -8.46
N ILE A 123 25.37 26.58 -7.50
CA ILE A 123 26.54 27.01 -6.74
C ILE A 123 27.76 27.17 -7.68
N TYR A 124 28.02 26.15 -8.51
CA TYR A 124 29.22 26.12 -9.35
C TYR A 124 29.10 26.92 -10.65
N GLU A 125 27.91 27.34 -11.06
CA GLU A 125 27.70 28.17 -12.25
C GLU A 125 28.42 29.53 -12.14
N ILE A 126 28.62 30.02 -10.92
CA ILE A 126 29.24 31.33 -10.65
C ILE A 126 30.77 31.25 -10.77
N ASP A 127 31.39 30.28 -10.08
CA ASP A 127 32.85 30.26 -9.90
C ASP A 127 33.58 29.17 -10.70
N GLU A 128 32.88 28.10 -11.13
CA GLU A 128 33.47 26.95 -11.82
C GLU A 128 32.56 26.45 -12.98
N LYS A 129 32.22 27.33 -13.94
CA LYS A 129 31.32 27.04 -15.07
C LYS A 129 31.59 25.74 -15.87
N PRO A 130 32.85 25.32 -16.12
CA PRO A 130 33.10 24.03 -16.74
C PRO A 130 32.55 22.86 -15.89
N PHE A 131 32.62 22.97 -14.57
CA PHE A 131 32.10 21.98 -13.65
C PHE A 131 30.57 22.02 -13.56
N SER A 132 29.94 23.19 -13.58
CA SER A 132 28.47 23.28 -13.64
C SER A 132 27.91 22.62 -14.92
N THR A 133 28.58 22.85 -16.06
CA THR A 133 28.24 22.18 -17.33
C THR A 133 28.45 20.67 -17.25
N PHE A 134 29.46 20.23 -16.53
CA PHE A 134 29.70 18.81 -16.27
C PHE A 134 28.59 18.19 -15.40
N LEU A 135 28.17 18.86 -14.32
CA LEU A 135 27.06 18.43 -13.48
C LEU A 135 25.73 18.38 -14.26
N GLN A 136 25.48 19.30 -15.18
CA GLN A 136 24.33 19.23 -16.09
C GLN A 136 24.34 17.94 -16.92
N ARG A 137 25.49 17.54 -17.46
CA ARG A 137 25.61 16.26 -18.19
C ARG A 137 25.40 15.04 -17.31
N ILE A 138 25.82 15.10 -16.04
CA ILE A 138 25.51 14.06 -15.06
C ILE A 138 24.00 13.99 -14.86
N MET A 139 23.34 15.13 -14.61
CA MET A 139 21.89 15.21 -14.43
C MET A 139 21.15 14.58 -15.61
N ASP A 140 21.46 15.01 -16.85
CA ASP A 140 20.79 14.52 -18.05
C ASP A 140 20.86 13.00 -18.18
N LYS A 141 22.03 12.41 -17.91
CA LYS A 141 22.23 10.96 -17.97
C LYS A 141 21.58 10.25 -16.78
N TYR A 142 21.68 10.82 -15.59
CA TYR A 142 21.06 10.31 -14.37
C TYR A 142 19.55 10.14 -14.55
N VAL A 143 18.86 11.16 -15.08
CA VAL A 143 17.41 11.12 -15.33
C VAL A 143 17.06 9.94 -16.24
N ILE A 144 17.78 9.79 -17.36
CA ILE A 144 17.56 8.69 -18.31
C ILE A 144 17.78 7.33 -17.64
N THR A 145 18.86 7.17 -16.88
CA THR A 145 19.20 5.91 -16.21
C THR A 145 18.15 5.56 -15.15
N VAL A 146 17.74 6.51 -14.32
CA VAL A 146 16.72 6.31 -13.28
C VAL A 146 15.38 5.98 -13.91
N ASP A 147 14.94 6.71 -14.94
CA ASP A 147 13.66 6.43 -15.62
C ASP A 147 13.65 5.04 -16.25
N LYS A 148 14.78 4.62 -16.83
CA LYS A 148 14.96 3.25 -17.32
C LYS A 148 14.83 2.23 -16.18
N LYS A 149 15.51 2.43 -15.04
CA LYS A 149 15.42 1.53 -13.88
C LYS A 149 14.02 1.49 -13.26
N ILE A 150 13.30 2.63 -13.20
CA ILE A 150 11.90 2.69 -12.76
C ILE A 150 11.03 1.86 -13.70
N LYS A 151 11.21 2.01 -15.01
CA LYS A 151 10.46 1.26 -16.02
C LYS A 151 10.73 -0.24 -15.91
N GLU A 152 12.00 -0.64 -15.80
CA GLU A 152 12.41 -2.04 -15.63
C GLU A 152 11.84 -2.63 -14.34
N LYS A 153 11.90 -1.90 -13.21
CA LYS A 153 11.28 -2.30 -11.93
C LYS A 153 9.76 -2.45 -12.07
N THR A 154 9.10 -1.52 -12.75
CA THR A 154 7.65 -1.59 -13.00
C THR A 154 7.28 -2.77 -13.92
N GLU A 155 8.13 -3.08 -14.90
CA GLU A 155 7.96 -4.22 -15.80
C GLU A 155 8.20 -5.53 -15.05
N LEU A 156 9.25 -5.63 -14.24
CA LEU A 156 9.53 -6.77 -13.34
C LEU A 156 8.38 -6.98 -12.35
N ASP A 157 7.91 -5.93 -11.67
CA ASP A 157 6.74 -5.97 -10.79
C ASP A 157 5.50 -6.41 -11.56
N SER A 158 5.36 -6.05 -12.85
CA SER A 158 4.23 -6.49 -13.67
C SER A 158 4.31 -7.95 -14.11
N VAL A 159 5.53 -8.51 -14.19
CA VAL A 159 5.80 -9.92 -14.51
C VAL A 159 5.66 -10.80 -13.26
N GLU A 160 6.16 -10.35 -12.11
CA GLU A 160 6.00 -11.04 -10.82
C GLU A 160 4.55 -10.95 -10.30
N ASN A 161 3.87 -9.80 -10.50
CA ASN A 161 2.46 -9.64 -10.15
C ASN A 161 1.51 -9.95 -11.32
N MET A 162 1.90 -10.84 -12.24
CA MET A 162 0.96 -11.37 -13.24
C MET A 162 -0.19 -12.07 -12.52
N LYS A 163 -1.41 -11.59 -12.77
CA LYS A 163 -2.62 -12.26 -12.28
C LYS A 163 -2.92 -13.46 -13.15
N ILE A 164 -3.39 -14.53 -12.53
CA ILE A 164 -3.86 -15.69 -13.26
C ILE A 164 -5.31 -15.40 -13.69
N CYS A 165 -5.61 -15.60 -14.97
CA CYS A 165 -6.99 -15.51 -15.44
C CYS A 165 -7.82 -16.62 -14.79
N PRO A 166 -8.90 -16.30 -14.05
CA PRO A 166 -9.69 -17.32 -13.36
C PRO A 166 -10.43 -18.26 -14.33
N GLN A 167 -10.62 -17.85 -15.58
CA GLN A 167 -11.35 -18.63 -16.57
C GLN A 167 -10.45 -19.60 -17.37
N CYS A 168 -9.20 -19.24 -17.67
CA CYS A 168 -8.33 -20.06 -18.50
C CYS A 168 -6.93 -20.33 -17.93
N ALA A 169 -6.68 -19.91 -16.69
CA ALA A 169 -5.40 -20.05 -15.98
C ALA A 169 -4.17 -19.40 -16.66
N GLU A 170 -4.39 -18.61 -17.72
CA GLU A 170 -3.32 -17.89 -18.41
C GLU A 170 -2.73 -16.80 -17.50
N LYS A 171 -1.41 -16.60 -17.57
CA LYS A 171 -0.77 -15.45 -16.90
C LYS A 171 -1.12 -14.18 -17.64
N VAL A 172 -1.73 -13.24 -16.94
CA VAL A 172 -2.21 -11.99 -17.50
C VAL A 172 -1.54 -10.81 -16.77
N LEU A 173 -1.16 -9.80 -17.54
CA LEU A 173 -0.63 -8.55 -16.97
C LEU A 173 -1.61 -7.97 -15.95
N PRO A 174 -1.13 -7.51 -14.77
CA PRO A 174 -2.02 -7.02 -13.70
C PRO A 174 -2.95 -5.89 -14.19
N LYS A 175 -2.43 -4.99 -15.05
CA LYS A 175 -3.16 -3.86 -15.64
C LYS A 175 -4.12 -4.23 -16.78
N ALA A 176 -4.10 -5.47 -17.29
CA ALA A 176 -4.96 -5.86 -18.39
C ALA A 176 -6.43 -5.90 -17.93
N LYS A 177 -7.28 -5.19 -18.66
CA LYS A 177 -8.74 -5.15 -18.45
C LYS A 177 -9.44 -6.39 -18.99
N VAL A 178 -8.85 -7.07 -19.96
CA VAL A 178 -9.40 -8.29 -20.57
C VAL A 178 -8.29 -9.31 -20.77
N CYS A 179 -8.60 -10.59 -20.57
CA CYS A 179 -7.69 -11.70 -20.87
C CYS A 179 -7.62 -11.87 -22.39
N LYS A 180 -6.43 -11.73 -22.96
CA LYS A 180 -6.24 -11.87 -24.42
C LYS A 180 -6.50 -13.29 -24.92
N HIS A 181 -6.36 -14.29 -24.06
CA HIS A 181 -6.55 -15.69 -24.43
C HIS A 181 -8.04 -16.08 -24.51
N CYS A 182 -8.83 -15.75 -23.47
CA CYS A 182 -10.23 -16.21 -23.36
C CYS A 182 -11.28 -15.11 -23.39
N GLY A 183 -10.89 -13.83 -23.40
CA GLY A 183 -11.82 -12.70 -23.39
C GLY A 183 -12.41 -12.33 -22.03
N TYR A 184 -11.97 -12.95 -20.93
CA TYR A 184 -12.44 -12.65 -19.57
C TYR A 184 -12.17 -11.19 -19.16
N SER A 185 -13.18 -10.45 -18.70
CA SER A 185 -13.05 -9.06 -18.23
C SER A 185 -12.68 -8.97 -16.75
N PHE A 186 -11.66 -8.19 -16.44
CA PHE A 186 -11.15 -7.93 -15.09
C PHE A 186 -11.69 -6.63 -14.47
N GLU A 187 -12.57 -5.88 -15.17
CA GLU A 187 -13.12 -4.60 -14.68
C GLU A 187 -14.02 -4.76 -13.45
N THR A 188 -14.40 -5.99 -13.09
CA THR A 188 -15.11 -6.32 -11.85
C THR A 188 -14.27 -6.12 -10.58
N LEU A 189 -12.95 -5.90 -10.68
CA LEU A 189 -12.04 -5.82 -9.52
C LEU A 189 -11.57 -4.40 -9.15
N ASN A 190 -11.72 -3.40 -10.02
CA ASN A 190 -11.06 -2.08 -9.87
C ASN A 190 -11.87 -1.01 -9.12
N THR A 191 -12.94 -1.35 -8.41
CA THR A 191 -13.77 -0.35 -7.67
C THR A 191 -13.55 -0.33 -6.15
N VAL A 192 -12.53 -1.02 -5.62
CA VAL A 192 -12.37 -1.15 -4.16
C VAL A 192 -11.30 -0.18 -3.63
N ASN A 193 -11.80 0.89 -3.02
CA ASN A 193 -11.06 1.84 -2.18
C ASN A 193 -10.76 1.17 -0.81
N PRO A 194 -9.50 1.07 -0.35
CA PRO A 194 -9.09 0.21 0.78
C PRO A 194 -9.53 0.68 2.18
N HIS A 195 -10.45 1.65 2.30
CA HIS A 195 -10.99 2.12 3.59
C HIS A 195 -12.50 1.92 3.75
N LYS A 196 -13.16 1.15 2.89
CA LYS A 196 -14.58 0.83 3.03
C LYS A 196 -14.74 -0.60 3.56
N ASN A 197 -15.58 -0.78 4.57
CA ASN A 197 -15.74 -2.02 5.33
C ASN A 197 -16.19 -3.19 4.42
N ILE A 198 -15.20 -3.91 3.84
CA ILE A 198 -15.34 -4.79 2.67
C ILE A 198 -16.38 -5.91 2.87
N PRO A 199 -16.47 -6.60 4.03
CA PRO A 199 -17.49 -7.63 4.25
C PRO A 199 -18.93 -7.09 4.23
N LEU A 200 -19.15 -5.88 4.75
CA LEU A 200 -20.48 -5.25 4.80
C LEU A 200 -20.95 -4.88 3.39
N GLU A 201 -20.06 -4.47 2.50
CA GLU A 201 -20.42 -4.14 1.12
C GLU A 201 -20.91 -5.36 0.34
N HIS A 202 -20.18 -6.48 0.43
CA HIS A 202 -20.60 -7.74 -0.17
C HIS A 202 -21.91 -8.24 0.42
N LEU A 203 -22.13 -8.07 1.74
CA LEU A 203 -23.41 -8.36 2.38
C LEU A 203 -24.56 -7.50 1.80
N GLU A 204 -24.37 -6.18 1.70
CA GLU A 204 -25.42 -5.29 1.19
C GLU A 204 -25.69 -5.51 -0.30
N LYS A 205 -24.66 -5.78 -1.10
CA LYS A 205 -24.80 -6.13 -2.52
C LYS A 205 -25.51 -7.48 -2.70
N GLY A 206 -25.16 -8.48 -1.91
CA GLY A 206 -25.86 -9.77 -1.88
C GLY A 206 -27.35 -9.61 -1.54
N LYS A 207 -27.70 -8.73 -0.60
CA LYS A 207 -29.10 -8.41 -0.26
C LYS A 207 -29.85 -7.77 -1.43
N GLN A 208 -29.21 -6.84 -2.14
CA GLN A 208 -29.79 -6.21 -3.34
C GLN A 208 -30.01 -7.23 -4.47
N LEU A 209 -29.04 -8.11 -4.71
CA LEU A 209 -29.17 -9.17 -5.71
C LEU A 209 -30.28 -10.17 -5.33
N TYR A 210 -30.37 -10.53 -4.05
CA TYR A 210 -31.43 -11.38 -3.53
C TYR A 210 -32.83 -10.76 -3.72
N SER A 211 -32.97 -9.44 -3.51
CA SER A 211 -34.26 -8.77 -3.67
C SER A 211 -34.72 -8.68 -5.12
N VAL A 212 -33.80 -8.65 -6.08
CA VAL A 212 -34.11 -8.68 -7.52
C VAL A 212 -34.17 -10.10 -8.11
N GLY A 213 -34.01 -11.15 -7.28
CA GLY A 213 -34.13 -12.55 -7.70
C GLY A 213 -32.86 -13.18 -8.29
N GLU A 214 -31.74 -12.45 -8.29
CA GLU A 214 -30.44 -12.91 -8.79
C GLU A 214 -29.73 -13.81 -7.76
N TYR A 215 -30.35 -14.94 -7.44
CA TYR A 215 -29.95 -15.78 -6.30
C TYR A 215 -28.55 -16.36 -6.42
N GLN A 216 -28.11 -16.77 -7.62
CA GLN A 216 -26.77 -17.33 -7.80
C GLN A 216 -25.68 -16.29 -7.55
N ARG A 217 -25.89 -15.05 -8.00
CA ARG A 217 -24.97 -13.93 -7.77
C ARG A 217 -25.02 -13.47 -6.31
N ALA A 218 -26.20 -13.48 -5.69
CA ALA A 218 -26.32 -13.20 -4.26
C ALA A 218 -25.54 -14.21 -3.42
N LEU A 219 -25.56 -15.50 -3.80
CA LEU A 219 -24.81 -16.57 -3.14
C LEU A 219 -23.30 -16.31 -3.17
N GLU A 220 -22.77 -15.88 -4.31
CA GLU A 220 -21.35 -15.52 -4.49
C GLU A 220 -20.96 -14.36 -3.58
N GLU A 221 -21.74 -13.28 -3.58
CA GLU A 221 -21.46 -12.10 -2.74
C GLU A 221 -21.51 -12.43 -1.24
N PHE A 222 -22.48 -13.24 -0.78
CA PHE A 222 -22.50 -13.67 0.61
C PHE A 222 -21.34 -14.60 0.97
N THR A 223 -20.86 -15.40 0.01
CA THR A 223 -19.70 -16.27 0.22
C THR A 223 -18.43 -15.43 0.38
N ILE A 224 -18.23 -14.42 -0.45
CA ILE A 224 -17.12 -13.48 -0.31
C ILE A 224 -17.20 -12.75 1.04
N ALA A 225 -18.40 -12.30 1.45
CA ALA A 225 -18.57 -11.66 2.75
C ALA A 225 -18.15 -12.55 3.93
N ILE A 226 -18.37 -13.87 3.82
CA ILE A 226 -17.96 -14.88 4.81
C ILE A 226 -16.46 -15.17 4.75
N GLU A 227 -15.87 -15.28 3.56
CA GLU A 227 -14.43 -15.48 3.39
C GLU A 227 -13.62 -14.32 3.98
N LEU A 228 -14.13 -13.09 3.83
CA LEU A 228 -13.52 -11.88 4.39
C LEU A 228 -13.77 -11.72 5.90
N LYS A 229 -14.88 -12.25 6.40
CA LYS A 229 -15.24 -12.23 7.82
C LYS A 229 -15.94 -13.53 8.21
N SER A 230 -15.15 -14.48 8.69
CA SER A 230 -15.61 -15.84 8.99
C SER A 230 -16.59 -15.95 10.16
N ASP A 231 -16.68 -14.92 11.02
CA ASP A 231 -17.63 -14.80 12.14
C ASP A 231 -18.86 -13.94 11.78
N TYR A 232 -19.12 -13.69 10.49
CA TYR A 232 -20.20 -12.80 10.08
C TYR A 232 -21.58 -13.47 10.08
N ALA A 233 -22.19 -13.59 11.27
CA ALA A 233 -23.48 -14.25 11.49
C ALA A 233 -24.59 -13.84 10.51
N MET A 234 -24.64 -12.55 10.12
CA MET A 234 -25.65 -12.04 9.19
C MET A 234 -25.43 -12.54 7.75
N ALA A 235 -24.18 -12.75 7.32
CA ALA A 235 -23.87 -13.26 5.99
C ALA A 235 -24.24 -14.74 5.86
N TYR A 236 -23.94 -15.56 6.87
CA TYR A 236 -24.43 -16.95 6.93
C TYR A 236 -25.95 -17.03 6.91
N TYR A 237 -26.64 -16.19 7.70
CA TYR A 237 -28.09 -16.16 7.68
C TYR A 237 -28.63 -15.79 6.30
N ALA A 238 -28.09 -14.75 5.67
CA ALA A 238 -28.52 -14.33 4.34
C ALA A 238 -28.25 -15.43 3.28
N ARG A 239 -27.08 -16.09 3.34
CA ARG A 239 -26.73 -17.21 2.46
C ARG A 239 -27.67 -18.41 2.64
N SER A 240 -28.11 -18.70 3.87
CA SER A 240 -29.10 -19.76 4.13
C SER A 240 -30.43 -19.52 3.42
N LEU A 241 -30.88 -18.26 3.36
CA LEU A 241 -32.11 -17.88 2.66
C LEU A 241 -31.94 -18.03 1.15
N VAL A 242 -30.78 -17.67 0.61
CA VAL A 242 -30.46 -17.84 -0.81
C VAL A 242 -30.40 -19.31 -1.20
N ASN A 243 -29.69 -20.13 -0.41
CA ASN A 243 -29.63 -21.58 -0.61
C ASN A 243 -31.03 -22.20 -0.57
N SER A 244 -31.91 -21.73 0.32
CA SER A 244 -33.32 -22.16 0.34
C SER A 244 -34.06 -21.80 -0.96
N LYS A 245 -33.82 -20.61 -1.53
CA LYS A 245 -34.39 -20.20 -2.83
C LYS A 245 -33.85 -21.00 -4.01
N LEU A 246 -32.62 -21.48 -3.91
CA LEU A 246 -31.96 -22.33 -4.90
C LEU A 246 -32.28 -23.83 -4.72
N ASN A 247 -33.21 -24.19 -3.85
CA ASN A 247 -33.56 -25.59 -3.49
C ASN A 247 -32.38 -26.41 -2.92
N LYS A 248 -31.39 -25.73 -2.34
CA LYS A 248 -30.22 -26.31 -1.68
C LYS A 248 -30.46 -26.42 -0.17
N ALA A 249 -31.36 -27.33 0.21
CA ALA A 249 -31.87 -27.41 1.58
C ALA A 249 -30.79 -27.81 2.61
N GLY A 250 -29.86 -28.68 2.23
CA GLY A 250 -28.76 -29.12 3.11
C GLY A 250 -27.80 -27.98 3.43
N GLU A 251 -27.37 -27.25 2.40
CA GLU A 251 -26.49 -26.10 2.53
C GLU A 251 -27.17 -24.96 3.30
N ALA A 252 -28.47 -24.76 3.07
CA ALA A 252 -29.26 -23.80 3.83
C ALA A 252 -29.29 -24.15 5.32
N GLU A 253 -29.44 -25.42 5.68
CA GLU A 253 -29.46 -25.85 7.08
C GLU A 253 -28.09 -25.66 7.77
N VAL A 254 -27.00 -25.96 7.07
CA VAL A 254 -25.63 -25.74 7.55
C VAL A 254 -25.40 -24.26 7.85
N ASP A 255 -25.69 -23.39 6.89
CA ASP A 255 -25.52 -21.94 7.06
C ASP A 255 -26.42 -21.37 8.16
N LEU A 256 -27.64 -21.91 8.32
CA LEU A 256 -28.57 -21.48 9.36
C LEU A 256 -28.09 -21.86 10.76
N LYS A 257 -27.50 -23.06 10.92
CA LYS A 257 -26.87 -23.52 12.17
C LYS A 257 -25.67 -22.66 12.54
N GLU A 258 -24.82 -22.35 11.57
CA GLU A 258 -23.64 -21.50 11.78
C GLU A 258 -24.05 -20.08 12.19
N ALA A 259 -25.04 -19.49 11.49
CA ALA A 259 -25.56 -18.17 11.86
C ALA A 259 -26.12 -18.14 13.29
N ALA A 260 -26.83 -19.20 13.71
CA ALA A 260 -27.38 -19.31 15.05
C ALA A 260 -26.27 -19.45 16.12
N TYR A 261 -25.24 -20.25 15.84
CA TYR A 261 -24.06 -20.41 16.69
C TYR A 261 -23.32 -19.08 16.89
N LEU A 262 -23.16 -18.30 15.82
CA LEU A 262 -22.56 -16.97 15.83
C LEU A 262 -23.47 -15.86 16.40
N GLY A 263 -24.64 -16.20 16.94
CA GLY A 263 -25.50 -15.27 17.68
C GLY A 263 -26.61 -14.60 16.86
N HIS A 264 -26.92 -15.06 15.65
CA HIS A 264 -28.03 -14.51 14.86
C HIS A 264 -29.40 -14.93 15.44
N LYS A 265 -30.07 -14.02 16.15
CA LYS A 265 -31.34 -14.26 16.87
C LYS A 265 -32.41 -14.96 16.03
N LYS A 266 -32.66 -14.47 14.82
CA LYS A 266 -33.71 -15.05 13.95
C LYS A 266 -33.36 -16.45 13.44
N ALA A 267 -32.07 -16.77 13.34
CA ALA A 267 -31.64 -18.13 12.97
C ALA A 267 -31.89 -19.10 14.14
N GLN A 268 -31.61 -18.66 15.37
CA GLN A 268 -31.90 -19.42 16.59
C GLN A 268 -33.40 -19.68 16.73
N GLU A 269 -34.25 -18.67 16.54
CA GLU A 269 -35.71 -18.81 16.57
C GLU A 269 -36.22 -19.85 15.55
N LEU A 270 -35.73 -19.79 14.31
CA LEU A 270 -36.13 -20.71 13.24
C LEU A 270 -35.71 -22.16 13.50
N LEU A 271 -34.54 -22.39 14.11
CA LEU A 271 -34.08 -23.73 14.46
C LEU A 271 -34.84 -24.29 15.67
N ASN A 272 -35.14 -23.45 16.68
CA ASN A 272 -35.93 -23.85 17.84
C ASN A 272 -37.36 -24.22 17.46
N ALA A 273 -37.97 -23.49 16.51
CA ALA A 273 -39.29 -23.81 15.98
C ALA A 273 -39.33 -25.16 15.21
N LYS A 274 -38.23 -25.54 14.54
CA LYS A 274 -38.11 -26.83 13.84
C LYS A 274 -37.86 -28.01 14.78
N GLY A 275 -37.18 -27.79 15.92
CA GLY A 275 -36.94 -28.84 16.93
C GLY A 275 -38.12 -29.11 17.87
N SER A 276 -39.22 -28.36 17.73
CA SER A 276 -40.43 -28.46 18.55
C SER A 276 -41.59 -29.20 17.84
N GLN A 277 -41.33 -29.81 16.68
CA GLN A 277 -42.24 -30.66 15.89
C GLN A 277 -41.72 -32.09 15.86
#